data_AF-A0A7J8H3R4-F1
#
_entry.id   AF-A0A7J8H3R4-F1
#
_cell.length_a   1.000
_cell.length_b   1.000
_cell.length_c   1.000
_cell.angle_alpha   90.00
_cell.angle_beta   90.00
_cell.angle_gamma   90.00
#
_symmetry.space_group_name_H-M   'P 1'
#
loop_
_entity.id
_entity.type
_entity.pdbx_description
1 polymer ?
#
loop_
_entity_poly.entity_id
_entity_poly.type
_entity_poly.pdbx_seq_one_letter_code
_entity_poly.pdbx_strand_id
1 'polypeptide(L)'
;MDPEVSLLLQCPPGGLPEEQVRAELSPAYDRRPLSEGDKAIAAIWESRLQAQPWLFDASKFRLHSVTLAPTGSPGPQLLLRLGLTSYRDFLGTNWSSSAAWLQQQGAADWGDKQAYLADPLGVGAALVTADDFLVFLRRSQQVAEAPGLVDVPGGHPEPQALCPGDSPLHKDLPGELVVHELFSSVLQEICDESVRRFQEMDMWAELCPSAKGAIFLYNRVRGSPT
;
A
#
# COMPACT_ATOMS: atom_id res chain seq x y z
N MET A 1 15.64 -12.45 -12.99
CA MET A 1 14.88 -11.44 -12.21
C MET A 1 13.64 -12.14 -11.70
N ASP A 2 13.21 -11.81 -10.50
CA ASP A 2 11.98 -12.36 -9.92
C ASP A 2 10.78 -11.80 -10.72
N PRO A 3 9.93 -12.65 -11.33
CA PRO A 3 8.84 -12.21 -12.18
C PRO A 3 7.69 -11.54 -11.41
N GLU A 4 7.64 -11.69 -10.09
CA GLU A 4 6.55 -11.16 -9.25
C GLU A 4 6.80 -9.72 -8.80
N VAL A 5 8.02 -9.20 -8.98
CA VAL A 5 8.39 -7.82 -8.61
C VAL A 5 9.06 -7.09 -9.77
N SER A 6 8.65 -5.85 -9.98
CA SER A 6 9.28 -4.93 -10.92
C SER A 6 9.60 -3.60 -10.24
N LEU A 7 10.78 -3.06 -10.53
CA LEU A 7 11.20 -1.76 -10.01
C LEU A 7 10.64 -0.65 -10.90
N LEU A 8 9.66 0.09 -10.39
CA LEU A 8 9.12 1.27 -11.07
C LEU A 8 10.08 2.46 -10.98
N LEU A 9 10.76 2.62 -9.84
CA LEU A 9 11.62 3.74 -9.52
C LEU A 9 12.77 3.29 -8.63
N GLN A 10 13.95 3.86 -8.86
CA GLN A 10 15.07 3.80 -7.92
C GLN A 10 15.48 5.23 -7.58
N CYS A 11 15.38 5.60 -6.30
CA CYS A 11 15.89 6.88 -5.81
C CYS A 11 17.41 6.97 -5.96
N PRO A 12 17.99 8.18 -6.04
CA PRO A 12 19.43 8.35 -6.00
C PRO A 12 20.05 7.76 -4.72
N PRO A 13 21.37 7.46 -4.72
CA PRO A 13 22.05 6.88 -3.56
C PRO A 13 21.79 7.69 -2.28
N GLY A 14 21.42 6.99 -1.21
CA GLY A 14 21.06 7.61 0.07
C GLY A 14 19.57 7.90 0.26
N GLY A 15 18.74 7.70 -0.77
CA GLY A 15 17.30 7.94 -0.69
C GLY A 15 16.94 9.43 -0.78
N LEU A 16 15.65 9.73 -0.69
CA LEU A 16 15.13 11.09 -0.71
C LEU A 16 14.41 11.39 0.60
N PRO A 17 14.73 12.49 1.30
CA PRO A 17 14.00 12.91 2.48
C PRO A 17 12.66 13.56 2.07
N GLU A 18 11.76 13.72 3.05
CA GLU A 18 10.40 14.23 2.86
C GLU A 18 10.37 15.56 2.10
N GLU A 19 11.28 16.48 2.41
CA GLU A 19 11.32 17.83 1.84
C GLU A 19 11.67 17.83 0.34
N GLN A 20 12.23 16.73 -0.17
CA GLN A 20 12.56 16.54 -1.59
C GLN A 20 11.46 15.83 -2.37
N VAL A 21 10.36 15.46 -1.73
CA VAL A 21 9.22 14.79 -2.35
C VAL A 21 8.05 15.76 -2.48
N ARG A 22 7.34 15.71 -3.59
CA ARG A 22 6.06 16.40 -3.80
C ARG A 22 5.02 15.41 -4.28
N ALA A 23 3.78 15.62 -3.86
CA ALA A 23 2.63 14.91 -4.39
C ALA A 23 1.71 15.87 -5.14
N GLU A 24 1.14 15.39 -6.23
CA GLU A 24 0.03 16.00 -6.94
C GLU A 24 -1.14 15.04 -6.86
N LEU A 25 -2.14 15.39 -6.05
CA LEU A 25 -3.36 14.60 -5.89
C LEU A 25 -4.46 15.18 -6.79
N SER A 26 -5.02 14.37 -7.69
CA SER A 26 -6.04 14.84 -8.64
C SER A 26 -6.97 13.72 -9.10
N PRO A 27 -8.28 14.00 -9.36
CA PRO A 27 -9.18 13.03 -9.96
C PRO A 27 -8.74 12.55 -11.35
N ALA A 28 -7.87 13.32 -12.02
CA ALA A 28 -7.27 12.92 -13.29
C ALA A 28 -6.41 11.64 -13.17
N TYR A 29 -5.97 11.33 -11.95
CA TYR A 29 -5.12 10.19 -11.60
C TYR A 29 -5.91 9.04 -10.96
N ASP A 30 -7.24 9.13 -10.91
CA ASP A 30 -8.10 8.04 -10.44
C ASP A 30 -8.23 6.94 -11.50
N ARG A 31 -8.71 5.77 -11.05
CA ARG A 31 -9.04 4.63 -11.92
C ARG A 31 -10.12 5.04 -12.93
N ARG A 32 -10.01 4.54 -14.17
CA ARG A 32 -11.06 4.70 -15.18
C ARG A 32 -12.26 3.78 -14.85
N PRO A 33 -13.51 4.23 -15.06
CA PRO A 33 -14.68 3.38 -14.93
C PRO A 33 -14.61 2.18 -15.90
N LEU A 34 -15.13 1.03 -15.47
CA LEU A 34 -15.25 -0.14 -16.35
C LEU A 34 -16.32 0.08 -17.44
N SER A 35 -16.20 -0.61 -18.58
CA SER A 35 -17.06 -0.42 -19.77
C SER A 35 -18.56 -0.68 -19.53
N GLU A 36 -18.93 -1.62 -18.65
CA GLU A 36 -20.31 -1.86 -18.22
C GLU A 36 -20.68 -1.11 -16.92
N GLY A 37 -19.82 -0.18 -16.50
CA GLY A 37 -19.84 0.47 -15.20
C GLY A 37 -19.24 -0.40 -14.10
N ASP A 38 -19.08 0.17 -12.91
CA ASP A 38 -18.47 -0.49 -11.74
C ASP A 38 -19.42 -1.49 -11.03
N LYS A 39 -20.43 -2.01 -11.75
CA LYS A 39 -21.38 -3.02 -11.22
C LYS A 39 -20.68 -4.33 -10.85
N ALA A 40 -19.67 -4.73 -11.62
CA ALA A 40 -18.89 -5.92 -11.32
C ALA A 40 -18.16 -5.81 -9.97
N ILE A 41 -17.60 -4.63 -9.68
CA ILE A 41 -16.94 -4.33 -8.39
C ILE A 41 -17.98 -4.42 -7.26
N ALA A 42 -19.18 -3.85 -7.45
CA ALA A 42 -20.26 -3.94 -6.47
C ALA A 42 -20.67 -5.40 -6.18
N ALA A 43 -20.87 -6.22 -7.21
CA ALA A 43 -21.25 -7.62 -7.07
C ALA A 43 -20.18 -8.45 -6.35
N ILE A 44 -18.89 -8.21 -6.64
CA ILE A 44 -17.78 -8.88 -5.94
C ILE A 44 -17.79 -8.48 -4.46
N TRP A 45 -17.97 -7.20 -4.16
CA TRP A 45 -18.02 -6.70 -2.79
C TRP A 45 -19.18 -7.29 -1.98
N GLU A 46 -20.39 -7.31 -2.55
CA GLU A 46 -21.58 -7.90 -1.91
C GLU A 46 -21.37 -9.40 -1.61
N SER A 47 -20.82 -10.14 -2.57
CA SER A 47 -20.48 -11.56 -2.38
C SER A 47 -19.45 -11.78 -1.26
N ARG A 48 -18.43 -10.92 -1.17
CA ARG A 48 -17.43 -10.97 -0.09
C ARG A 48 -18.06 -10.66 1.27
N LEU A 49 -18.93 -9.64 1.36
CA LEU A 49 -19.63 -9.31 2.61
C LEU A 49 -20.56 -10.44 3.08
N GLN A 50 -21.16 -11.20 2.17
CA GLN A 50 -21.96 -12.38 2.54
C GLN A 50 -21.11 -13.47 3.21
N ALA A 51 -19.87 -13.66 2.77
CA ALA A 51 -18.94 -14.64 3.35
C ALA A 51 -18.18 -14.12 4.57
N GLN A 52 -17.90 -12.81 4.61
CA GLN A 52 -17.06 -12.15 5.62
C GLN A 52 -17.72 -10.81 6.03
N PRO A 53 -18.81 -10.83 6.82
CA PRO A 53 -19.62 -9.64 7.12
C PRO A 53 -18.92 -8.60 8.00
N TRP A 54 -17.75 -8.93 8.56
CA TRP A 54 -16.91 -8.00 9.33
C TRP A 54 -16.00 -7.13 8.45
N LEU A 55 -15.94 -7.36 7.14
CA LEU A 55 -15.19 -6.50 6.24
C LEU A 55 -15.82 -5.10 6.18
N PHE A 56 -14.96 -4.08 6.12
CA PHE A 56 -15.34 -2.70 5.87
C PHE A 56 -14.51 -2.14 4.72
N ASP A 57 -15.05 -1.16 4.01
CA ASP A 57 -14.31 -0.43 2.98
C ASP A 57 -13.49 0.69 3.61
N ALA A 58 -12.38 1.06 2.99
CA ALA A 58 -11.52 2.15 3.41
C ALA A 58 -10.90 2.82 2.19
N SER A 59 -10.84 4.16 2.20
CA SER A 59 -10.17 4.93 1.16
C SER A 59 -8.65 4.74 1.20
N LYS A 60 -8.02 4.71 0.03
CA LYS A 60 -6.57 4.56 -0.16
C LYS A 60 -6.07 5.57 -1.19
N PHE A 61 -4.78 5.91 -1.14
CA PHE A 61 -4.14 6.62 -2.24
C PHE A 61 -3.92 5.67 -3.41
N ARG A 62 -4.15 6.12 -4.64
CA ARG A 62 -3.83 5.38 -5.87
C ARG A 62 -2.54 5.91 -6.47
N LEU A 63 -1.58 5.04 -6.79
CA LEU A 63 -0.40 5.47 -7.52
C LEU A 63 -0.68 5.50 -9.03
N HIS A 64 -0.63 6.67 -9.65
CA HIS A 64 -0.74 6.78 -11.10
C HIS A 64 0.64 6.77 -11.78
N SER A 65 1.56 7.61 -11.31
CA SER A 65 2.90 7.69 -11.90
C SER A 65 3.88 8.37 -10.96
N VAL A 66 5.17 8.16 -11.23
CA VAL A 66 6.28 8.77 -10.49
C VAL A 66 7.22 9.44 -11.48
N THR A 67 7.78 10.59 -11.13
CA THR A 67 8.78 11.29 -11.95
C THR A 67 9.94 11.77 -11.09
N LEU A 68 11.15 11.32 -11.41
CA LEU A 68 12.39 11.85 -10.83
C LEU A 68 12.86 13.06 -11.62
N ALA A 69 13.31 14.09 -10.91
CA ALA A 69 14.02 15.21 -11.49
C ALA A 69 15.39 14.77 -12.02
N PRO A 70 15.94 15.46 -13.03
CA PRO A 70 17.32 15.24 -13.46
C PRO A 70 18.30 15.46 -12.30
N THR A 71 19.33 14.62 -12.21
CA THR A 71 20.37 14.72 -11.19
C THR A 71 21.00 16.12 -11.15
N GLY A 72 21.05 16.73 -9.96
CA GLY A 72 21.62 18.06 -9.75
C GLY A 72 20.67 19.23 -9.99
N SER A 73 19.39 18.96 -10.31
CA SER A 73 18.37 20.01 -10.40
C SER A 73 18.09 20.63 -9.02
N PRO A 74 17.95 21.95 -8.91
CA PRO A 74 17.52 22.58 -7.66
C PRO A 74 16.04 22.26 -7.36
N GLY A 75 15.70 22.12 -6.08
CA GLY A 75 14.32 21.90 -5.62
C GLY A 75 13.95 20.42 -5.44
N PRO A 76 12.64 20.09 -5.39
CA PRO A 76 12.17 18.73 -5.16
C PRO A 76 12.65 17.76 -6.24
N GLN A 77 13.08 16.58 -5.82
CA GLN A 77 13.66 15.56 -6.70
C GLN A 77 12.63 14.54 -7.16
N LEU A 78 11.48 14.42 -6.49
CA LEU A 78 10.46 13.42 -6.78
C LEU A 78 9.07 14.04 -6.83
N LEU A 79 8.34 13.75 -7.91
CA LEU A 79 6.91 14.04 -8.04
C LEU A 79 6.12 12.73 -8.08
N LEU A 80 5.23 12.56 -7.10
CA LEU A 80 4.23 11.51 -7.03
C LEU A 80 2.91 12.04 -7.60
N ARG A 81 2.36 11.39 -8.63
CA ARG A 81 0.99 11.68 -9.11
C ARG A 81 0.05 10.64 -8.54
N LEU A 82 -0.89 11.11 -7.74
CA LEU A 82 -1.75 10.26 -6.92
C LEU A 82 -3.22 10.51 -7.22
N GLY A 83 -3.99 9.44 -7.26
CA GLY A 83 -5.45 9.49 -7.22
C GLY A 83 -5.97 9.01 -5.88
N LEU A 84 -7.27 8.78 -5.81
CA LEU A 84 -7.95 8.10 -4.71
C LEU A 84 -8.55 6.78 -5.22
N THR A 85 -8.57 5.79 -4.34
CA THR A 85 -9.22 4.49 -4.56
C THR A 85 -9.73 3.94 -3.23
N SER A 86 -10.19 2.69 -3.20
CA SER A 86 -10.63 2.04 -1.98
C SER A 86 -10.29 0.56 -1.94
N TYR A 87 -10.40 -0.04 -0.74
CA TYR A 87 -10.23 -1.47 -0.54
C TYR A 87 -11.25 -2.29 -1.35
N ARG A 88 -12.50 -1.82 -1.44
CA ARG A 88 -13.53 -2.40 -2.31
C ARG A 88 -13.10 -2.43 -3.78
N ASP A 89 -12.58 -1.32 -4.29
CA ASP A 89 -12.12 -1.23 -5.68
C ASP A 89 -10.93 -2.16 -5.95
N PHE A 90 -9.99 -2.25 -5.01
CA PHE A 90 -8.88 -3.20 -5.07
C PHE A 90 -9.36 -4.65 -5.18
N LEU A 91 -10.30 -5.06 -4.33
CA LEU A 91 -10.86 -6.42 -4.39
C LEU A 91 -11.61 -6.70 -5.69
N GLY A 92 -12.28 -5.69 -6.25
CA GLY A 92 -13.03 -5.80 -7.50
C GLY A 92 -12.16 -5.75 -8.76
N THR A 93 -10.90 -5.30 -8.67
CA THR A 93 -10.02 -5.11 -9.83
C THR A 93 -8.71 -5.88 -9.69
N ASN A 94 -7.75 -5.41 -8.90
CA ASN A 94 -6.44 -6.04 -8.68
C ASN A 94 -6.55 -7.49 -8.21
N TRP A 95 -7.44 -7.77 -7.24
CA TRP A 95 -7.63 -9.11 -6.68
C TRP A 95 -8.69 -9.95 -7.41
N SER A 96 -9.25 -9.41 -8.49
CA SER A 96 -10.23 -10.13 -9.31
C SER A 96 -9.55 -11.19 -10.16
N SER A 97 -10.22 -12.33 -10.38
CA SER A 97 -9.77 -13.34 -11.35
C SER A 97 -9.64 -12.77 -12.77
N SER A 98 -10.30 -11.63 -13.04
CA SER A 98 -10.27 -10.95 -14.33
C SER A 98 -9.21 -9.83 -14.42
N ALA A 99 -8.31 -9.69 -13.43
CA ALA A 99 -7.30 -8.62 -13.40
C ALA A 99 -6.44 -8.57 -14.69
N ALA A 100 -5.99 -9.72 -15.19
CA ALA A 100 -5.20 -9.79 -16.42
C ALA A 100 -5.98 -9.31 -17.66
N TRP A 101 -7.29 -9.57 -17.70
CA TRP A 101 -8.16 -9.07 -18.76
C TRP A 101 -8.35 -7.55 -18.65
N LEU A 102 -8.54 -7.02 -17.44
CA LEU A 102 -8.60 -5.58 -17.19
C LEU A 102 -7.31 -4.89 -17.66
N GLN A 103 -6.14 -5.49 -17.43
CA GLN A 103 -4.87 -4.95 -17.91
C GLN A 103 -4.77 -4.93 -19.44
N GLN A 104 -5.24 -5.99 -20.11
CA GLN A 104 -5.27 -6.04 -21.57
C GLN A 104 -6.21 -4.97 -22.15
N GLN A 105 -7.40 -4.80 -21.56
CA GLN A 105 -8.35 -3.77 -21.99
C GLN A 105 -7.81 -2.36 -21.71
N GLY A 106 -7.22 -2.11 -20.54
CA GLY A 106 -6.62 -0.81 -20.22
C GLY A 106 -5.53 -0.43 -21.22
N ALA A 107 -4.69 -1.39 -21.61
CA ALA A 107 -3.69 -1.18 -22.64
C ALA A 107 -4.31 -0.87 -24.02
N ALA A 108 -5.40 -1.54 -24.39
CA ALA A 108 -6.08 -1.32 -25.67
C ALA A 108 -6.80 0.04 -25.73
N ASP A 109 -7.49 0.42 -24.66
CA ASP A 109 -8.35 1.60 -24.64
C ASP A 109 -7.58 2.89 -24.30
N TRP A 110 -6.57 2.79 -23.43
CA TRP A 110 -5.87 3.94 -22.84
C TRP A 110 -4.35 3.92 -23.04
N GLY A 111 -3.80 2.85 -23.61
CA GLY A 111 -2.35 2.67 -23.67
C GLY A 111 -1.72 2.42 -22.29
N ASP A 112 -2.52 2.10 -21.27
CA ASP A 112 -2.10 1.92 -19.89
C ASP A 112 -2.74 0.68 -19.27
N LYS A 113 -1.91 -0.32 -18.95
CA LYS A 113 -2.35 -1.58 -18.31
C LYS A 113 -3.02 -1.35 -16.96
N GLN A 114 -2.71 -0.24 -16.29
CA GLN A 114 -3.19 0.06 -14.95
C GLN A 114 -4.45 0.92 -14.95
N ALA A 115 -4.93 1.37 -16.12
CA ALA A 115 -6.04 2.31 -16.25
C ALA A 115 -7.33 1.85 -15.53
N TYR A 116 -7.60 0.54 -15.54
CA TYR A 116 -8.78 -0.07 -14.93
C TYR A 116 -8.51 -0.73 -13.56
N LEU A 117 -7.31 -0.55 -13.00
CA LEU A 117 -6.94 -1.12 -11.70
C LEU A 117 -6.94 -0.04 -10.61
N ALA A 118 -7.32 -0.47 -9.39
CA ALA A 118 -7.38 0.39 -8.22
C ALA A 118 -5.98 0.86 -7.80
N ASP A 119 -4.99 -0.04 -7.84
CA ASP A 119 -3.58 0.23 -7.54
C ASP A 119 -3.36 1.06 -6.26
N PRO A 120 -3.85 0.56 -5.09
CA PRO A 120 -3.62 1.23 -3.82
C PRO A 120 -2.11 1.27 -3.52
N LEU A 121 -1.63 2.45 -3.13
CA LEU A 121 -0.23 2.66 -2.74
C LEU A 121 0.01 2.11 -1.34
N GLY A 122 0.90 1.13 -1.22
CA GLY A 122 1.43 0.66 0.06
C GLY A 122 2.71 1.38 0.48
N VAL A 123 3.04 1.29 1.77
CA VAL A 123 4.32 1.71 2.36
C VAL A 123 4.95 0.51 3.07
N GLY A 124 6.28 0.45 3.07
CA GLY A 124 7.02 -0.59 3.77
C GLY A 124 8.43 -0.12 4.12
N ALA A 125 9.03 -0.73 5.14
CA ALA A 125 10.32 -0.31 5.69
C ALA A 125 11.36 -1.42 5.71
N ALA A 126 12.56 -1.13 5.18
CA ALA A 126 13.75 -1.87 5.53
C ALA A 126 14.29 -1.36 6.88
N LEU A 127 13.73 -1.88 7.98
CA LEU A 127 14.05 -1.43 9.33
C LEU A 127 15.35 -2.07 9.84
N VAL A 128 16.35 -1.23 10.14
CA VAL A 128 17.68 -1.64 10.61
C VAL A 128 17.80 -1.37 12.12
N THR A 129 18.29 -2.35 12.88
CA THR A 129 18.56 -2.23 14.31
C THR A 129 19.96 -1.65 14.59
N ALA A 130 20.21 -1.21 15.83
CA ALA A 130 21.52 -0.65 16.23
C ALA A 130 22.68 -1.66 16.17
N ASP A 131 22.38 -2.95 16.07
CA ASP A 131 23.30 -4.07 15.92
C ASP A 131 23.30 -4.65 14.49
N ASP A 132 22.90 -3.84 13.50
CA ASP A 132 23.01 -4.13 12.06
C ASP A 132 22.16 -5.32 11.55
N PHE A 133 21.00 -5.58 12.17
CA PHE A 133 20.03 -6.57 11.67
C PHE A 133 18.82 -5.91 11.00
N LEU A 134 18.26 -6.61 10.00
CA LEU A 134 16.97 -6.26 9.42
C LEU A 134 15.82 -6.95 10.15
N VAL A 135 14.74 -6.21 10.35
CA VAL A 135 13.52 -6.74 10.97
C VAL A 135 12.60 -7.35 9.91
N PHE A 136 12.12 -8.57 10.19
CA PHE A 136 11.13 -9.28 9.38
C PHE A 136 9.97 -9.74 10.26
N LEU A 137 8.80 -9.87 9.63
CA LEU A 137 7.55 -10.32 10.25
C LEU A 137 7.11 -11.65 9.64
N ARG A 138 6.28 -12.40 10.38
CA ARG A 138 5.60 -13.60 9.88
C ARG A 138 4.11 -13.33 9.84
N ARG A 139 3.52 -13.40 8.65
CA ARG A 139 2.07 -13.23 8.48
C ARG A 139 1.31 -14.41 9.06
N SER A 140 0.13 -14.14 9.60
CA SER A 140 -0.81 -15.19 10.06
C SER A 140 -1.20 -16.12 8.90
N GLN A 141 -1.63 -17.34 9.21
CA GLN A 141 -2.21 -18.27 8.23
C GLN A 141 -3.67 -17.94 7.87
N GLN A 142 -4.29 -17.01 8.61
CA GLN A 142 -5.73 -16.71 8.52
C GLN A 142 -6.05 -15.41 7.76
N VAL A 143 -5.03 -14.67 7.31
CA VAL A 143 -5.23 -13.46 6.49
C VAL A 143 -5.57 -13.83 5.05
N ALA A 144 -6.29 -12.93 4.37
CA ALA A 144 -6.70 -13.13 2.97
C ALA A 144 -5.52 -13.04 1.98
N GLU A 145 -4.53 -12.21 2.29
CA GLU A 145 -3.39 -11.94 1.42
C GLU A 145 -2.09 -12.53 2.01
N ALA A 146 -1.34 -13.26 1.18
CA ALA A 146 -0.03 -13.81 1.52
C ALA A 146 0.04 -14.59 2.87
N PRO A 147 -0.87 -15.57 3.12
CA PRO A 147 -0.91 -16.26 4.41
C PRO A 147 0.39 -17.01 4.69
N GLY A 148 0.92 -16.86 5.91
CA GLY A 148 2.12 -17.56 6.38
C GLY A 148 3.46 -17.08 5.79
N LEU A 149 3.46 -16.11 4.88
CA LEU A 149 4.67 -15.60 4.26
C LEU A 149 5.47 -14.68 5.21
N VAL A 150 6.73 -14.44 4.85
CA VAL A 150 7.57 -13.42 5.51
C VAL A 150 7.20 -12.06 4.94
N ASP A 151 7.17 -11.04 5.80
CA ASP A 151 6.90 -9.66 5.42
C ASP A 151 7.87 -8.69 6.10
N VAL A 152 7.82 -7.42 5.72
CA VAL A 152 8.48 -6.30 6.41
C VAL A 152 7.42 -5.40 7.06
N PRO A 153 7.78 -4.56 8.05
CA PRO A 153 6.82 -3.61 8.61
C PRO A 153 6.27 -2.66 7.54
N GLY A 154 4.97 -2.43 7.54
CA GLY A 154 4.32 -1.62 6.51
C GLY A 154 2.79 -1.70 6.52
N GLY A 155 2.18 -1.03 5.55
CA GLY A 155 0.73 -0.91 5.48
C GLY A 155 0.23 -0.15 4.26
N HIS A 156 -1.03 0.26 4.30
CA HIS A 156 -1.67 1.02 3.23
C HIS A 156 -2.28 2.30 3.80
N PRO A 157 -1.60 3.45 3.68
CA PRO A 157 -2.01 4.70 4.31
C PRO A 157 -3.40 5.15 3.85
N GLU A 158 -4.16 5.75 4.76
CA GLU A 158 -5.57 6.08 4.54
C GLU A 158 -5.76 7.61 4.50
N PRO A 159 -6.29 8.19 3.40
CA PRO A 159 -6.45 9.64 3.27
C PRO A 159 -7.30 10.29 4.36
N GLN A 160 -8.18 9.51 5.01
CA GLN A 160 -9.01 9.94 6.13
C GLN A 160 -8.21 10.35 7.38
N ALA A 161 -6.96 9.91 7.52
CA ALA A 161 -6.06 10.39 8.57
C ALA A 161 -5.78 11.90 8.45
N LEU A 162 -5.84 12.45 7.23
CA LEU A 162 -5.62 13.87 6.94
C LEU A 162 -6.91 14.70 6.97
N CYS A 163 -8.06 14.09 6.67
CA CYS A 163 -9.35 14.76 6.56
C CYS A 163 -10.44 13.89 7.21
N PRO A 164 -10.77 14.15 8.49
CA PRO A 164 -11.79 13.39 9.20
C PRO A 164 -13.17 13.53 8.53
N GLY A 165 -13.65 12.45 7.89
CA GLY A 165 -14.93 12.36 7.21
C GLY A 165 -15.01 11.11 6.33
N ASP A 166 -16.22 10.62 6.06
CA ASP A 166 -16.45 9.31 5.38
C ASP A 166 -16.04 9.29 3.90
N SER A 167 -15.60 10.41 3.32
CA SER A 167 -15.29 10.52 1.90
C SER A 167 -14.24 11.61 1.64
N PRO A 168 -12.95 11.26 1.58
CA PRO A 168 -11.90 12.22 1.26
C PRO A 168 -12.09 12.75 -0.17
N LEU A 169 -11.99 14.07 -0.34
CA LEU A 169 -11.99 14.70 -1.66
C LEU A 169 -10.58 15.21 -1.99
N HIS A 170 -10.18 15.13 -3.26
CA HIS A 170 -8.83 15.54 -3.69
C HIS A 170 -8.48 16.99 -3.30
N LYS A 171 -9.47 17.89 -3.32
CA LYS A 171 -9.29 19.30 -2.95
C LYS A 171 -8.92 19.52 -1.47
N ASP A 172 -9.26 18.57 -0.62
CA ASP A 172 -9.05 18.66 0.83
C ASP A 172 -7.66 18.10 1.22
N LEU A 173 -6.93 17.53 0.26
CA LEU A 173 -5.68 16.80 0.46
C LEU A 173 -4.54 17.48 -0.33
N PRO A 174 -4.02 18.62 0.17
CA PRO A 174 -2.88 19.28 -0.47
C PRO A 174 -1.66 18.37 -0.46
N GLY A 175 -0.86 18.45 -1.53
CA GLY A 175 0.24 17.52 -1.77
C GLY A 175 1.28 17.42 -0.65
N GLU A 176 1.53 18.51 0.08
CA GLU A 176 2.43 18.51 1.23
C GLU A 176 1.91 17.64 2.39
N LEU A 177 0.61 17.70 2.68
CA LEU A 177 -0.01 16.85 3.71
C LEU A 177 -0.02 15.38 3.28
N VAL A 178 -0.24 15.12 2.00
CA VAL A 178 -0.19 13.75 1.45
C VAL A 178 1.22 13.17 1.60
N VAL A 179 2.27 13.92 1.27
CA VAL A 179 3.65 13.47 1.47
C VAL A 179 3.93 13.22 2.95
N HIS A 180 3.54 14.15 3.83
CA HIS A 180 3.71 13.99 5.27
C HIS A 180 3.01 12.74 5.81
N GLU A 181 1.80 12.42 5.32
CA GLU A 181 1.09 11.18 5.68
C GLU A 181 1.84 9.93 5.23
N LEU A 182 2.39 9.90 4.01
CA LEU A 182 3.14 8.74 3.52
C LEU A 182 4.39 8.47 4.38
N PHE A 183 5.07 9.52 4.85
CA PHE A 183 6.23 9.38 5.74
C PHE A 183 5.83 9.07 7.19
N SER A 184 4.73 9.65 7.68
CA SER A 184 4.24 9.42 9.04
C SER A 184 3.66 8.01 9.21
N SER A 185 2.88 7.55 8.23
CA SER A 185 2.22 6.24 8.27
C SER A 185 3.21 5.08 8.36
N VAL A 186 4.35 5.12 7.67
CA VAL A 186 5.36 4.05 7.82
C VAL A 186 5.93 3.97 9.23
N LEU A 187 6.12 5.11 9.91
CA LEU A 187 6.55 5.14 11.31
C LEU A 187 5.45 4.67 12.25
N GLN A 188 4.19 5.02 11.95
CA GLN A 188 3.03 4.58 12.72
C GLN A 188 2.84 3.07 12.62
N GLU A 189 2.94 2.48 11.42
CA GLU A 189 2.84 1.03 11.21
C GLU A 189 3.97 0.30 11.95
N ILE A 190 5.20 0.82 11.89
CA ILE A 190 6.31 0.29 12.70
C ILE A 190 5.93 0.33 14.19
N CYS A 191 5.40 1.45 14.71
CA CYS A 191 4.99 1.55 16.11
C CYS A 191 3.89 0.54 16.47
N ASP A 192 2.85 0.44 15.66
CA ASP A 192 1.66 -0.38 15.90
C ASP A 192 1.97 -1.87 15.84
N GLU A 193 2.79 -2.29 14.88
CA GLU A 193 3.22 -3.68 14.73
C GLU A 193 4.29 -4.05 15.77
N SER A 194 5.20 -3.13 16.11
CA SER A 194 6.32 -3.34 17.06
C SER A 194 5.97 -3.28 18.53
N VAL A 195 4.69 -3.12 18.89
CA VAL A 195 4.28 -3.13 20.30
C VAL A 195 4.59 -4.51 20.92
N ARG A 196 5.60 -4.51 21.81
CA ARG A 196 6.15 -5.62 22.61
C ARG A 196 5.15 -6.34 23.55
N ARG A 197 3.83 -6.34 23.30
CA ARG A 197 2.81 -6.80 24.27
C ARG A 197 1.83 -7.88 23.80
N PHE A 198 1.92 -8.39 22.58
CA PHE A 198 0.90 -9.34 22.07
C PHE A 198 1.17 -10.83 22.32
N GLN A 199 2.10 -11.19 23.21
CA GLN A 199 2.22 -12.58 23.66
C GLN A 199 1.10 -13.03 24.62
N GLU A 200 0.26 -12.11 25.13
CA GLU A 200 -0.73 -12.42 26.17
C GLU A 200 -2.20 -12.29 25.75
N MET A 201 -2.53 -11.94 24.49
CA MET A 201 -3.93 -11.69 24.10
C MET A 201 -4.44 -12.70 23.08
N ASP A 202 -5.54 -13.39 23.43
CA ASP A 202 -6.34 -14.27 22.54
C ASP A 202 -6.96 -13.55 21.32
N MET A 203 -6.69 -12.25 21.13
CA MET A 203 -7.22 -11.41 20.04
C MET A 203 -6.52 -11.60 18.68
N TRP A 204 -5.57 -12.55 18.57
CA TRP A 204 -4.82 -12.84 17.34
C TRP A 204 -5.71 -13.21 16.13
N ALA A 205 -6.89 -13.77 16.35
CA ALA A 205 -7.82 -14.17 15.29
C ALA A 205 -8.70 -13.01 14.76
N GLU A 206 -8.76 -11.88 15.46
CA GLU A 206 -9.71 -10.80 15.20
C GLU A 206 -9.06 -9.55 14.57
N LEU A 207 -7.72 -9.49 14.50
CA LEU A 207 -7.02 -8.35 13.91
C LEU A 207 -7.06 -8.42 12.37
N CYS A 208 -7.64 -7.36 11.81
CA CYS A 208 -8.04 -7.15 10.42
C CYS A 208 -6.95 -7.38 9.34
N PRO A 209 -7.35 -7.57 8.06
CA PRO A 209 -6.51 -8.09 6.97
C PRO A 209 -5.44 -7.13 6.42
N SER A 210 -5.34 -5.91 6.96
CA SER A 210 -4.33 -4.93 6.57
C SER A 210 -3.11 -5.04 7.49
N ALA A 211 -2.16 -5.91 7.12
CA ALA A 211 -0.79 -6.00 7.63
C ALA A 211 -0.53 -6.20 9.14
N LYS A 212 -1.50 -6.01 10.05
CA LYS A 212 -1.33 -6.07 11.51
C LYS A 212 -0.99 -7.48 12.03
N GLY A 213 0.22 -7.94 11.76
CA GLY A 213 0.83 -9.15 12.30
C GLY A 213 1.83 -8.78 13.38
N ALA A 214 1.72 -9.38 14.57
CA ALA A 214 2.67 -9.08 15.64
C ALA A 214 4.09 -9.59 15.30
N ILE A 215 5.09 -8.86 15.80
CA ILE A 215 6.50 -9.17 15.58
C ILE A 215 6.92 -10.46 16.30
N PHE A 216 7.36 -11.45 15.53
CA PHE A 216 8.32 -12.44 16.03
C PHE A 216 9.72 -12.02 15.57
N LEU A 217 10.50 -11.43 16.49
CA LEU A 217 11.93 -11.20 16.28
C LEU A 217 12.62 -12.56 16.21
N TYR A 218 12.90 -13.03 15.00
CA TYR A 218 13.73 -14.21 14.80
C TYR A 218 15.20 -13.84 14.92
N ASN A 219 15.71 -13.78 16.16
CA ASN A 219 17.15 -13.84 16.40
C ASN A 219 17.63 -15.27 16.13
N ARG A 220 18.00 -15.58 14.88
CA ARG A 220 18.71 -16.83 14.58
C ARG A 220 20.17 -16.54 14.28
N VAL A 221 20.92 -16.37 15.37
CA VAL A 221 22.37 -16.53 15.39
C VAL A 221 22.71 -17.93 14.86
N ARG A 222 23.44 -18.00 13.75
CA ARG A 222 24.42 -19.06 13.53
C ARG A 222 25.76 -18.40 13.25
N GLY A 223 26.41 -17.98 14.32
CA GLY A 223 27.87 -17.96 14.33
C GLY A 223 28.33 -19.41 14.16
N SER A 224 29.12 -19.66 13.12
CA SER A 224 29.90 -20.89 13.04
C SER A 224 30.87 -20.92 14.23
N PRO A 225 30.97 -22.02 15.00
CA PRO A 225 32.12 -22.20 15.87
C PRO A 225 33.37 -22.29 14.98
N THR A 226 34.43 -21.63 15.41
CA THR A 226 35.80 -21.77 14.90
C THR A 226 36.23 -23.21 14.75
#